data_AF-A0A1I3CKF9-F1
#
_entry.id   AF-A0A1I3CKF9-F1
#
_cell.length_a   1.000
_cell.length_b   1.000
_cell.length_c   1.000
_cell.angle_alpha   90.00
_cell.angle_beta   90.00
_cell.angle_gamma   90.00
#
_symmetry.space_group_name_H-M   'P 1'
#
loop_
_entity.id
_entity.type
_entity.pdbx_description
1 polymer ?
#
loop_
_entity_poly.entity_id
_entity_poly.type
_entity_poly.pdbx_seq_one_letter_code
_entity_poly.pdbx_strand_id
1 'polypeptide(L)'
;MLTIAIASVRRFLMAGLLSSLSLPLWAAEERDCTLQASHVDIDYGSQSRGQLLKNNLQAKEVSMGQRTMTINVHCRNPEVIGVRFIAPHLDADAYQFGADGRLTMTFKDARLDGKVVEVGAKTRRRQINEHSQASHQLRPDEVVAPLSAGIPQRGKHFSANVVFEPVINADATRVSDVTTLSANGQFEVCTQLC
;
A
#
# COMPACT_ATOMS: atom_id res chain seq x y z
N MET A 1 -34.56 -53.52 -38.76
CA MET A 1 -34.39 -54.97 -38.48
C MET A 1 -33.17 -55.09 -37.57
N LEU A 2 -33.38 -55.30 -36.26
CA LEU A 2 -33.12 -56.57 -35.53
C LEU A 2 -31.59 -56.85 -35.43
N THR A 3 -30.92 -57.06 -34.30
CA THR A 3 -31.32 -57.58 -32.98
C THR A 3 -30.17 -57.34 -31.95
N ILE A 4 -30.53 -57.41 -30.67
CA ILE A 4 -29.77 -57.19 -29.42
C ILE A 4 -28.68 -58.26 -29.17
N ALA A 5 -27.59 -57.90 -28.48
CA ALA A 5 -26.92 -58.79 -27.53
C ALA A 5 -26.20 -58.02 -26.40
N ILE A 6 -26.88 -57.94 -25.25
CA ILE A 6 -26.31 -57.60 -23.94
C ILE A 6 -25.72 -58.89 -23.38
N ALA A 7 -24.43 -58.91 -23.00
CA ALA A 7 -23.82 -60.06 -22.34
C ALA A 7 -22.89 -59.64 -21.18
N SER A 8 -23.39 -59.94 -19.98
CA SER A 8 -22.67 -60.31 -18.76
C SER A 8 -21.66 -59.34 -18.15
N VAL A 9 -22.17 -58.63 -17.14
CA VAL A 9 -21.43 -58.22 -15.94
C VAL A 9 -20.75 -59.45 -15.34
N ARG A 10 -19.42 -59.44 -15.25
CA ARG A 10 -18.67 -60.43 -14.46
C ARG A 10 -17.86 -59.70 -13.40
N ARG A 11 -18.42 -59.67 -12.19
CA ARG A 11 -17.75 -59.27 -10.95
C ARG A 11 -16.56 -60.20 -10.73
N PHE A 12 -15.35 -59.68 -10.87
CA PHE A 12 -14.17 -60.26 -10.24
C PHE A 12 -13.60 -59.25 -9.25
N LEU A 13 -13.55 -59.71 -8.00
CA LEU A 13 -13.06 -59.02 -6.83
C LEU A 13 -11.53 -59.06 -6.79
N MET A 14 -10.97 -57.93 -6.35
CA MET A 14 -9.68 -57.75 -5.66
C MET A 14 -8.38 -57.95 -6.46
N ALA A 15 -7.72 -56.83 -6.78
CA ALA A 15 -6.32 -56.52 -6.38
C ALA A 15 -5.89 -55.17 -6.99
N GLY A 16 -5.34 -54.26 -6.17
CA GLY A 16 -4.52 -53.15 -6.66
C GLY A 16 -4.87 -51.77 -6.09
N LEU A 17 -4.19 -51.41 -5.00
CA LEU A 17 -3.89 -50.04 -4.59
C LEU A 17 -3.54 -49.15 -5.80
N LEU A 18 -4.13 -47.96 -5.90
CA LEU A 18 -3.45 -46.72 -6.33
C LEU A 18 -4.41 -45.53 -6.17
N SER A 19 -4.29 -44.87 -5.01
CA SER A 19 -4.82 -43.54 -4.74
C SER A 19 -4.45 -42.56 -5.85
N SER A 20 -5.43 -41.90 -6.44
CA SER A 20 -5.23 -40.62 -7.13
C SER A 20 -6.09 -39.56 -6.44
N LEU A 21 -5.66 -39.17 -5.24
CA LEU A 21 -6.05 -37.89 -4.65
C LEU A 21 -5.37 -36.79 -5.50
N SER A 22 -6.04 -36.34 -6.55
CA SER A 22 -5.63 -35.15 -7.29
C SER A 22 -5.89 -33.93 -6.40
N LEU A 23 -4.90 -33.59 -5.58
CA LEU A 23 -4.86 -32.30 -4.90
C LEU A 23 -4.67 -31.22 -5.97
N PRO A 24 -5.51 -30.18 -6.03
CA PRO A 24 -5.23 -29.04 -6.88
C PRO A 24 -3.92 -28.40 -6.36
N LEU A 25 -2.88 -28.41 -7.19
CA LEU A 25 -1.73 -27.53 -7.03
C LEU A 25 -2.24 -26.11 -7.25
N TRP A 26 -2.62 -25.45 -6.15
CA TRP A 26 -2.82 -24.00 -6.14
C TRP A 26 -1.46 -23.39 -6.50
N ALA A 27 -1.29 -22.98 -7.76
CA ALA A 27 -0.21 -22.11 -8.14
C ALA A 27 -0.46 -20.79 -7.40
N ALA A 28 0.28 -20.56 -6.32
CA ALA A 28 0.41 -19.23 -5.76
C ALA A 28 0.98 -18.37 -6.89
N GLU A 29 0.20 -17.38 -7.35
CA GLU A 29 0.70 -16.32 -8.22
C GLU A 29 1.86 -15.67 -7.48
N GLU A 30 3.07 -16.05 -7.85
CA GLU A 30 4.27 -15.55 -7.22
C GLU A 30 4.38 -14.10 -7.62
N ARG A 31 3.99 -13.20 -6.71
CA ARG A 31 4.17 -11.76 -6.92
C ARG A 31 5.64 -11.54 -7.19
N ASP A 32 5.97 -11.09 -8.39
CA ASP A 32 7.35 -10.86 -8.82
C ASP A 32 8.06 -9.79 -7.97
N CYS A 33 7.30 -9.03 -7.17
CA CYS A 33 7.78 -8.04 -6.23
C CYS A 33 7.23 -8.23 -4.81
N THR A 34 8.09 -7.99 -3.83
CA THR A 34 7.78 -7.97 -2.40
C THR A 34 7.96 -6.55 -1.85
N LEU A 35 7.07 -6.11 -0.97
CA LEU A 35 7.17 -4.82 -0.28
C LEU A 35 7.38 -5.04 1.20
N GLN A 36 8.35 -4.29 1.74
CA GLN A 36 8.69 -4.25 3.15
C GLN A 36 8.57 -2.80 3.61
N ALA A 37 7.79 -2.57 4.65
CA ALA A 37 7.60 -1.27 5.28
C ALA A 37 8.03 -1.39 6.75
N SER A 38 8.81 -0.43 7.26
CA SER A 38 9.24 -0.47 8.66
C SER A 38 8.05 -0.11 9.60
N HIS A 39 7.56 -1.06 10.42
CA HIS A 39 6.48 -0.90 11.42
C HIS A 39 5.35 0.09 11.03
N VAL A 40 4.24 -0.44 10.49
CA VAL A 40 3.08 0.34 10.01
C VAL A 40 2.19 0.87 11.15
N ASP A 41 2.43 0.48 12.40
CA ASP A 41 1.71 1.02 13.55
C ASP A 41 2.41 2.28 14.07
N ILE A 42 1.98 3.44 13.56
CA ILE A 42 2.51 4.74 14.01
C ILE A 42 1.70 5.20 15.22
N ASP A 43 2.16 4.83 16.41
CA ASP A 43 1.58 5.32 17.65
C ASP A 43 2.01 6.77 17.93
N TYR A 44 1.01 7.66 17.95
CA TYR A 44 1.17 9.07 18.28
C TYR A 44 1.06 9.36 19.79
N GLY A 45 0.71 8.35 20.58
CA GLY A 45 0.54 8.42 22.03
C GLY A 45 -0.56 9.39 22.47
N SER A 46 -0.68 9.59 23.78
CA SER A 46 -1.51 10.64 24.36
C SER A 46 -0.72 11.95 24.42
N GLN A 47 -1.06 12.95 23.59
CA GLN A 47 -0.49 14.29 23.70
C GLN A 47 -1.42 15.21 24.50
N SER A 48 -0.88 15.94 25.47
CA SER A 48 -1.67 16.90 26.24
C SER A 48 -2.08 18.10 25.38
N ARG A 49 -3.28 18.64 25.60
CA ARG A 49 -3.76 19.85 24.90
C ARG A 49 -2.76 21.02 24.95
N GLY A 50 -2.06 21.20 26.08
CA GLY A 50 -1.03 22.22 26.23
C GLY A 50 0.20 22.01 25.35
N GLN A 51 0.59 20.75 25.08
CA GLN A 51 1.68 20.42 24.15
C GLN A 51 1.28 20.56 22.67
N LEU A 52 0.01 20.32 22.36
CA LEU A 52 -0.54 20.41 21.02
C LEU A 52 -0.78 21.86 20.58
N LEU A 53 -1.29 22.70 21.50
CA LEU A 53 -1.64 24.10 21.23
C LEU A 53 -0.51 25.08 21.56
N LYS A 54 0.74 24.60 21.68
CA LYS A 54 1.92 25.26 22.29
C LYS A 54 1.98 26.79 22.15
N ASN A 55 1.51 27.38 21.04
CA ASN A 55 1.44 28.84 20.85
C ASN A 55 0.12 29.39 20.23
N ASN A 56 -0.93 28.60 20.05
CA ASN A 56 -2.17 29.08 19.42
C ASN A 56 -3.42 28.34 19.95
N LEU A 57 -4.03 28.89 21.00
CA LEU A 57 -5.26 28.39 21.59
C LEU A 57 -6.50 28.50 20.69
N GLN A 58 -6.40 29.26 19.58
CA GLN A 58 -7.46 29.44 18.58
C GLN A 58 -7.23 28.62 17.29
N ALA A 59 -6.19 27.78 17.24
CA ALA A 59 -5.98 26.90 16.10
C ALA A 59 -7.19 25.96 15.95
N LYS A 60 -7.74 25.87 14.74
CA LYS A 60 -8.83 24.93 14.40
C LYS A 60 -8.31 23.51 14.18
N GLU A 61 -7.04 23.40 13.82
CA GLU A 61 -6.35 22.17 13.47
C GLU A 61 -5.02 22.10 14.23
N VAL A 62 -4.63 20.89 14.57
CA VAL A 62 -3.46 20.60 15.40
C VAL A 62 -2.67 19.48 14.75
N SER A 63 -1.39 19.70 14.53
CA SER A 63 -0.47 18.65 14.07
C SER A 63 -0.16 17.69 15.21
N MET A 64 -0.20 16.39 14.92
CA MET A 64 0.22 15.32 15.82
C MET A 64 1.73 15.06 15.77
N GLY A 65 2.47 15.84 14.97
CA GLY A 65 3.88 15.67 14.68
C GLY A 65 4.12 14.78 13.46
N GLN A 66 5.25 14.98 12.78
CA GLN A 66 5.60 14.18 11.62
C GLN A 66 6.25 12.85 12.04
N ARG A 67 5.99 11.78 11.28
CA ARG A 67 6.68 10.50 11.42
C ARG A 67 7.18 10.05 10.05
N THR A 68 8.37 9.46 10.00
CA THR A 68 8.97 8.99 8.75
C THR A 68 9.16 7.49 8.82
N MET A 69 8.76 6.80 7.74
CA MET A 69 9.00 5.38 7.55
C MET A 69 9.73 5.16 6.23
N THR A 70 10.61 4.16 6.19
CA THR A 70 11.23 3.72 4.94
C THR A 70 10.45 2.54 4.37
N ILE A 71 10.14 2.62 3.08
CA ILE A 71 9.62 1.49 2.31
C ILE A 71 10.73 0.93 1.42
N ASN A 72 10.69 -0.38 1.19
CA ASN A 72 11.58 -1.08 0.29
C ASN A 72 10.75 -2.05 -0.56
N VAL A 73 10.89 -1.97 -1.87
CA VAL A 73 10.31 -2.92 -2.82
C VAL A 73 11.44 -3.68 -3.48
N HIS A 74 11.32 -5.01 -3.47
CA HIS A 74 12.29 -5.92 -4.08
C HIS A 74 11.59 -6.81 -5.11
N CYS A 75 12.01 -6.69 -6.36
CA CYS A 75 11.52 -7.47 -7.50
C CYS A 75 12.57 -8.48 -7.98
N ARG A 76 12.12 -9.65 -8.44
CA ARG A 76 12.98 -10.69 -9.04
C ARG A 76 13.62 -10.20 -10.35
N ASN A 77 12.79 -9.63 -11.21
CA ASN A 77 13.17 -9.08 -12.51
C ASN A 77 13.06 -7.55 -12.48
N PRO A 78 13.82 -6.82 -13.31
CA PRO A 78 13.69 -5.36 -13.37
C PRO A 78 12.30 -5.01 -13.90
N GLU A 79 11.48 -4.26 -13.15
CA GLU A 79 10.10 -3.88 -13.51
C GLU A 79 9.86 -2.37 -13.35
N VAL A 80 8.80 -1.86 -13.97
CA VAL A 80 8.28 -0.51 -13.64
C VAL A 80 7.53 -0.62 -12.32
N ILE A 81 8.18 -0.21 -11.23
CA ILE A 81 7.65 -0.32 -9.87
C ILE A 81 6.71 0.85 -9.58
N GLY A 82 5.46 0.55 -9.25
CA GLY A 82 4.51 1.50 -8.67
C GLY A 82 4.18 1.14 -7.23
N VAL A 83 3.93 2.16 -6.40
CA VAL A 83 3.49 1.99 -5.01
C VAL A 83 2.24 2.82 -4.78
N ARG A 84 1.23 2.20 -4.17
CA ARG A 84 0.01 2.87 -3.71
C ARG A 84 -0.22 2.59 -2.23
N PHE A 85 -1.09 3.37 -1.61
CA PHE A 85 -1.55 3.16 -0.24
C PHE A 85 -3.06 2.99 -0.22
N ILE A 86 -3.53 1.92 0.41
CA ILE A 86 -4.95 1.59 0.55
C ILE A 86 -5.38 1.91 1.98
N ALA A 87 -6.24 2.92 2.12
CA ALA A 87 -6.84 3.36 3.37
C ALA A 87 -8.12 4.14 3.08
N PRO A 88 -8.99 4.38 4.09
CA PRO A 88 -10.15 5.26 3.93
C PRO A 88 -9.74 6.68 3.50
N HIS A 89 -10.48 7.25 2.55
CA HIS A 89 -10.25 8.62 2.08
C HIS A 89 -11.01 9.59 2.97
N LEU A 90 -10.37 10.71 3.34
CA LEU A 90 -11.07 11.85 3.93
C LEU A 90 -11.67 12.72 2.82
N ASP A 91 -10.86 12.99 1.79
CA ASP A 91 -11.23 13.72 0.57
C ASP A 91 -10.28 13.34 -0.58
N ALA A 92 -10.18 14.16 -1.62
CA ALA A 92 -9.36 13.90 -2.80
C ALA A 92 -7.84 14.07 -2.56
N ASP A 93 -7.43 14.73 -1.47
CA ASP A 93 -6.03 15.07 -1.20
C ASP A 93 -5.46 14.35 0.03
N ALA A 94 -6.32 13.77 0.87
CA ALA A 94 -5.90 13.17 2.13
C ALA A 94 -6.68 11.92 2.56
N TYR A 95 -6.03 11.13 3.42
CA TYR A 95 -6.58 9.94 4.05
C TYR A 95 -7.22 10.29 5.40
N GLN A 96 -8.17 9.47 5.83
CA GLN A 96 -8.80 9.61 7.15
C GLN A 96 -7.82 9.20 8.26
N PHE A 97 -7.78 9.99 9.34
CA PHE A 97 -6.98 9.72 10.54
C PHE A 97 -7.85 9.85 11.79
N GLY A 98 -8.08 8.74 12.52
CA GLY A 98 -9.08 8.73 13.59
C GLY A 98 -10.49 9.09 13.07
N ALA A 99 -11.33 9.68 13.92
CA ALA A 99 -12.70 10.06 13.55
C ALA A 99 -12.72 11.23 12.56
N ASP A 100 -12.09 12.35 12.92
CA ASP A 100 -12.22 13.64 12.21
C ASP A 100 -10.84 14.24 11.82
N GLY A 101 -9.80 13.43 11.78
CA GLY A 101 -8.46 13.85 11.42
C GLY A 101 -8.11 13.57 9.96
N ARG A 102 -7.08 14.28 9.50
CA ARG A 102 -6.50 14.22 8.17
C ARG A 102 -5.09 13.65 8.25
N LEU A 103 -4.76 12.72 7.37
CA LEU A 103 -3.39 12.27 7.14
C LEU A 103 -2.96 12.58 5.71
N THR A 104 -1.84 13.28 5.57
CA THR A 104 -1.12 13.40 4.30
C THR A 104 0.17 12.58 4.34
N MET A 105 0.58 12.07 3.17
CA MET A 105 1.80 11.29 3.04
C MET A 105 2.65 11.81 1.90
N THR A 106 3.95 11.99 2.15
CA THR A 106 4.89 12.50 1.16
C THR A 106 6.05 11.55 0.96
N PHE A 107 6.24 11.09 -0.28
CA PHE A 107 7.40 10.30 -0.69
C PHE A 107 8.58 11.24 -0.96
N LYS A 108 9.75 10.89 -0.45
CA LYS A 108 11.01 11.63 -0.67
C LYS A 108 12.22 10.70 -0.58
N ASP A 109 13.40 11.24 -0.89
CA ASP A 109 14.68 10.52 -0.80
C ASP A 109 14.69 9.20 -1.58
N ALA A 110 14.01 9.18 -2.72
CA ALA A 110 13.78 7.97 -3.50
C ALA A 110 15.06 7.46 -4.17
N ARG A 111 15.20 6.13 -4.19
CA ARG A 111 16.29 5.44 -4.88
C ARG A 111 15.77 4.27 -5.69
N LEU A 112 16.32 4.09 -6.90
CA LEU A 112 16.11 2.91 -7.74
C LEU A 112 17.46 2.24 -8.00
N ASP A 113 17.58 0.97 -7.62
CA ASP A 113 18.83 0.19 -7.69
C ASP A 113 20.03 0.94 -7.10
N GLY A 114 19.79 1.66 -5.99
CA GLY A 114 20.79 2.44 -5.26
C GLY A 114 21.07 3.84 -5.82
N LYS A 115 20.54 4.21 -6.99
CA LYS A 115 20.69 5.56 -7.58
C LYS A 115 19.58 6.48 -7.11
N VAL A 116 19.91 7.74 -6.82
CA VAL A 116 18.90 8.77 -6.50
C VAL A 116 18.04 8.99 -7.74
N VAL A 117 16.72 9.01 -7.54
CA VAL A 117 15.71 9.21 -8.58
C VAL A 117 14.67 10.21 -8.10
N GLU A 118 13.94 10.78 -9.04
CA GLU A 118 12.77 11.59 -8.74
C GLU A 118 11.57 10.68 -8.50
N VAL A 119 10.49 11.26 -7.97
CA VAL A 119 9.20 10.57 -7.87
C VAL A 119 8.12 11.38 -8.56
N GLY A 120 7.12 10.68 -9.07
CA GLY A 120 5.87 11.26 -9.51
C GLY A 120 4.75 10.24 -9.43
N ALA A 121 3.51 10.70 -9.58
CA ALA A 121 2.36 9.82 -9.49
C ALA A 121 1.43 9.90 -10.70
N LYS A 122 0.76 8.78 -10.95
CA LYS A 122 -0.39 8.67 -11.86
C LYS A 122 -1.65 8.32 -11.08
N THR A 123 -2.79 8.62 -11.68
CA THR A 123 -4.07 7.99 -11.33
C THR A 123 -4.56 7.18 -12.53
N ARG A 124 -5.66 6.41 -12.38
CA ARG A 124 -6.32 5.77 -13.53
C ARG A 124 -6.76 6.75 -14.63
N ARG A 125 -6.89 8.05 -14.31
CA ARG A 125 -7.37 9.09 -15.25
C ARG A 125 -6.29 10.05 -15.74
N ARG A 126 -5.13 10.09 -15.09
CA ARG A 126 -4.06 11.07 -15.36
C ARG A 126 -2.72 10.35 -15.46
N GLN A 127 -2.04 10.52 -16.59
CA GLN A 127 -0.66 10.05 -16.76
C GLN A 127 0.26 10.67 -15.69
N ILE A 128 1.39 10.02 -15.43
CA ILE A 128 2.36 10.49 -14.46
C ILE A 128 2.69 11.94 -14.79
N ASN A 129 2.53 12.84 -13.82
CA ASN A 129 2.86 14.25 -14.01
C ASN A 129 4.31 14.35 -14.49
N GLU A 130 4.54 14.97 -15.65
CA GLU A 130 5.89 15.20 -16.19
C GLU A 130 6.74 16.14 -15.31
N HIS A 131 6.16 16.67 -14.23
CA HIS A 131 6.86 17.44 -13.22
C HIS A 131 7.39 16.46 -12.18
N SER A 132 8.49 15.80 -12.53
CA SER A 132 9.28 15.02 -11.59
C SER A 132 9.83 15.96 -10.51
N GLN A 133 9.69 15.54 -9.25
CA GLN A 133 10.14 16.31 -8.10
C GLN A 133 10.95 15.40 -7.18
N ALA A 134 11.81 16.01 -6.35
CA ALA A 134 12.52 15.29 -5.29
C ALA A 134 11.57 14.66 -4.25
N SER A 135 10.32 15.13 -4.21
CA SER A 135 9.26 14.61 -3.35
C SER A 135 7.90 14.68 -4.03
N HIS A 136 6.97 13.78 -3.67
CA HIS A 136 5.59 13.79 -4.15
C HIS A 136 4.62 13.43 -3.02
N GLN A 137 3.58 14.23 -2.81
CA GLN A 137 2.50 13.88 -1.88
C GLN A 137 1.61 12.81 -2.52
N LEU A 138 1.58 11.61 -1.95
CA LEU A 138 0.72 10.53 -2.40
C LEU A 138 -0.72 10.86 -2.05
N ARG A 139 -1.54 11.20 -3.04
CA ARG A 139 -2.98 11.42 -2.86
C ARG A 139 -3.74 10.09 -2.90
N PRO A 140 -4.97 10.06 -2.38
CA PRO A 140 -5.89 8.95 -2.65
C PRO A 140 -5.99 8.63 -4.15
N ASP A 141 -6.12 7.33 -4.47
CA ASP A 141 -6.16 6.77 -5.84
C ASP A 141 -4.90 6.98 -6.71
N GLU A 142 -3.83 7.57 -6.17
CA GLU A 142 -2.55 7.72 -6.86
C GLU A 142 -1.64 6.50 -6.69
N VAL A 143 -0.74 6.36 -7.67
CA VAL A 143 0.33 5.37 -7.70
C VAL A 143 1.62 6.12 -7.95
N VAL A 144 2.52 6.12 -6.97
CA VAL A 144 3.84 6.74 -7.06
C VAL A 144 4.83 5.79 -7.72
N ALA A 145 5.67 6.30 -8.61
CA ALA A 145 6.72 5.55 -9.29
C ALA A 145 8.05 6.34 -9.29
N PRO A 146 9.21 5.65 -9.30
CA PRO A 146 10.51 6.27 -9.50
C PRO A 146 10.68 6.73 -10.95
N LEU A 147 11.13 7.97 -11.13
CA LEU A 147 11.31 8.62 -12.42
C LEU A 147 12.77 9.03 -12.64
N SER A 148 13.16 9.06 -13.90
CA SER A 148 14.37 9.76 -14.35
C SER A 148 14.00 10.65 -15.51
N ALA A 149 14.24 11.96 -15.37
CA ALA A 149 13.86 12.97 -16.36
C ALA A 149 12.36 12.86 -16.74
N GLY A 150 11.50 12.73 -15.73
CA GLY A 150 10.05 12.59 -15.92
C GLY A 150 9.55 11.22 -16.39
N ILE A 151 10.44 10.28 -16.72
CA ILE A 151 10.05 8.98 -17.30
C ILE A 151 10.18 7.86 -16.25
N PRO A 152 9.15 7.00 -16.08
CA PRO A 152 9.24 5.82 -15.21
C PRO A 152 10.36 4.88 -15.64
N GLN A 153 11.20 4.49 -14.69
CA GLN A 153 12.34 3.60 -14.95
C GLN A 153 12.05 2.17 -14.50
N ARG A 154 12.66 1.20 -15.18
CA ARG A 154 12.65 -0.20 -14.75
C ARG A 154 13.80 -0.44 -13.77
N GLY A 155 13.54 -1.17 -12.69
CA GLY A 155 14.56 -1.55 -11.71
C GLY A 155 14.11 -2.70 -10.82
N LYS A 156 14.99 -3.19 -9.95
CA LYS A 156 14.71 -4.31 -9.05
C LYS A 156 14.47 -3.88 -7.61
N HIS A 157 15.13 -2.81 -7.18
CA HIS A 157 15.10 -2.34 -5.80
C HIS A 157 14.67 -0.88 -5.77
N PHE A 158 13.47 -0.63 -5.26
CA PHE A 158 12.99 0.73 -5.02
C PHE A 158 12.94 1.00 -3.52
N SER A 159 13.47 2.12 -3.07
CA SER A 159 13.32 2.58 -1.68
C SER A 159 12.97 4.05 -1.63
N ALA A 160 12.19 4.44 -0.61
CA ALA A 160 11.81 5.83 -0.37
C ALA A 160 11.48 6.04 1.10
N ASN A 161 11.64 7.29 1.55
CA ASN A 161 11.11 7.75 2.83
C ASN A 161 9.70 8.28 2.62
N VAL A 162 8.75 7.81 3.42
CA VAL A 162 7.37 8.29 3.45
C VAL A 162 7.18 9.07 4.74
N VAL A 163 6.88 10.36 4.61
CA VAL A 163 6.59 11.27 5.73
C VAL A 163 5.08 11.30 5.95
N PHE A 164 4.65 11.01 7.16
CA PHE A 164 3.27 11.00 7.63
C PHE A 164 3.02 12.26 8.45
N GLU A 165 2.04 13.07 8.03
CA GLU A 165 1.68 14.31 8.70
C GLU A 165 0.19 14.30 9.08
N PRO A 166 -0.15 13.73 10.26
CA PRO A 166 -1.50 13.76 10.77
C PRO A 166 -1.82 15.10 11.42
N VAL A 167 -3.03 15.55 11.15
CA VAL A 167 -3.64 16.73 11.71
C VAL A 167 -5.03 16.35 12.23
N ILE A 168 -5.38 16.81 13.42
CA ILE A 168 -6.71 16.61 14.00
C ILE A 168 -7.39 17.96 14.26
N ASN A 169 -8.71 17.96 14.34
CA ASN A 169 -9.43 19.13 14.81
C ASN A 169 -9.05 19.45 16.27
N ALA A 170 -8.84 20.72 16.58
CA ALA A 170 -8.49 21.16 17.92
C ALA A 170 -9.58 20.85 18.96
N ASP A 171 -10.84 20.71 18.56
CA ASP A 171 -11.93 20.30 19.46
C ASP A 171 -11.89 18.82 19.80
N ALA A 172 -11.31 17.97 18.93
CA ALA A 172 -11.06 16.56 19.24
C ALA A 172 -10.04 16.38 20.39
N THR A 173 -9.23 17.41 20.68
CA THR A 173 -8.34 17.41 21.86
C THR A 173 -9.05 17.68 23.18
N ARG A 174 -10.34 18.03 23.16
CA ARG A 174 -11.14 18.34 24.37
C ARG A 174 -11.84 17.13 24.97
N VAL A 175 -11.91 16.01 24.23
CA VAL A 175 -12.61 14.80 24.68
C VAL A 175 -11.68 14.04 25.62
N SER A 176 -12.17 13.68 26.82
CA SER A 176 -11.42 12.97 27.86
C SER A 176 -11.21 11.48 27.57
N ASP A 177 -11.78 10.98 26.48
CA ASP A 177 -11.68 9.58 26.10
C ASP A 177 -10.35 9.31 25.40
N VAL A 178 -9.69 8.25 25.85
CA VAL A 178 -8.49 7.70 25.22
C VAL A 178 -8.85 7.25 23.81
N THR A 179 -8.66 8.13 22.83
CA THR A 179 -8.88 7.83 21.43
C THR A 179 -7.57 7.29 20.87
N THR A 180 -7.55 6.02 20.46
CA THR A 180 -6.42 5.46 19.72
C THR A 180 -6.36 6.13 18.35
N LEU A 181 -5.42 7.05 18.17
CA LEU A 181 -5.20 7.77 16.93
C LEU A 181 -4.30 6.92 16.02
N SER A 182 -4.91 6.16 15.12
CA SER A 182 -4.18 5.35 14.13
C SER A 182 -4.58 5.67 12.70
N ALA A 183 -3.63 5.49 11.78
CA ALA A 183 -3.87 5.46 10.35
C ALA A 183 -3.86 3.99 9.91
N ASN A 184 -5.04 3.40 9.75
CA ASN A 184 -5.13 2.03 9.25
C ASN A 184 -4.98 2.04 7.72
N GLY A 185 -3.92 1.42 7.20
CA GLY A 185 -3.75 1.26 5.77
C GLY A 185 -2.58 0.36 5.42
N GLN A 186 -2.52 -0.01 4.14
CA GLN A 186 -1.50 -0.92 3.63
C GLN A 186 -0.86 -0.37 2.36
N PHE A 187 0.45 -0.54 2.25
CA PHE A 187 1.15 -0.31 1.00
C PHE A 187 1.01 -1.52 0.08
N GLU A 188 0.76 -1.25 -1.20
CA GLU A 188 0.69 -2.26 -2.23
C GLU A 188 1.62 -1.91 -3.39
N VAL A 189 2.25 -2.94 -3.95
CA VAL A 189 3.05 -2.80 -5.17
C VAL A 189 2.15 -3.00 -6.38
N CYS A 190 2.28 -2.11 -7.34
CA CYS A 190 1.74 -2.29 -8.68
C CYS A 190 2.88 -2.54 -9.66
N THR A 191 2.88 -3.69 -10.31
CA THR A 191 3.71 -3.97 -11.49
C THR A 191 2.82 -4.12 -12.70
N GLN A 192 3.08 -3.34 -13.75
CA GLN A 192 2.43 -3.42 -15.07
C GLN A 192 0.90 -3.15 -15.11
N LEU A 193 0.17 -3.24 -13.98
CA LEU A 193 -1.26 -3.03 -13.87
C LEU A 193 -1.63 -2.45 -12.48
N CYS A 194 -1.84 -1.14 -12.46
CA CYS A 194 -2.96 -0.52 -11.75
C CYS A 194 -3.43 0.71 -12.53
#